data_AF-A0A2T5GYT2-F1
#
_entry.id   AF-A0A2T5GYT2-F1
#
_cell.length_a   1.000
_cell.length_b   1.000
_cell.length_c   1.000
_cell.angle_alpha   90.00
_cell.angle_beta   90.00
_cell.angle_gamma   90.00
#
_symmetry.space_group_name_H-M   'P 1'
#
loop_
_entity.id
_entity.type
_entity.pdbx_description
1 polymer ?
#
loop_
_entity_poly.entity_id
_entity_poly.type
_entity_poly.pdbx_seq_one_letter_code
_entity_poly.pdbx_strand_id
1 'polypeptide(L)'
;MIYFITARDVGRVKIGFSDNPWSRFGKMQSDSPVRLKLERMIEGDVTLEKGFHARFADHRAFGEWFALAAPIEEFMVTLPKPIRAPRETPVKDLVEAVGISPSYASMILSGKQKPSRPLAIHIFRVMGWRHDSIANLTEEHMELLERVEPYSPRTPAPAA
;
A
#
# COMPACT_ATOMS: atom_id res chain seq x y z
N MET A 1 -0.43 -10.60 10.27
CA MET A 1 -1.86 -10.57 9.88
C MET A 1 -2.19 -11.75 8.99
N ILE A 2 -3.34 -12.38 9.20
CA ILE A 2 -3.88 -13.42 8.33
C ILE A 2 -4.69 -12.76 7.23
N TYR A 3 -4.58 -13.27 6.00
CA TYR A 3 -5.30 -12.76 4.85
C TYR A 3 -5.96 -13.88 4.04
N PHE A 4 -7.07 -13.51 3.40
CA PHE A 4 -7.79 -14.35 2.44
C PHE A 4 -7.78 -13.65 1.09
N ILE A 5 -7.07 -14.21 0.13
CA ILE A 5 -7.01 -13.70 -1.25
C ILE A 5 -7.76 -14.66 -2.17
N THR A 6 -8.82 -14.19 -2.81
CA THR A 6 -9.63 -14.99 -3.71
C THR A 6 -9.19 -14.81 -5.16
N ALA A 7 -9.24 -15.90 -5.91
CA ALA A 7 -9.20 -15.93 -7.37
C ALA A 7 -10.54 -16.50 -7.82
N ARG A 8 -11.58 -15.66 -7.79
CA ARG A 8 -12.97 -16.10 -7.98
C ARG A 8 -13.20 -16.75 -9.34
N ASP A 9 -12.53 -16.25 -10.39
CA ASP A 9 -12.62 -16.77 -11.76
C ASP A 9 -12.25 -18.25 -11.89
N VAL A 10 -11.42 -18.76 -10.96
CA VAL A 10 -10.97 -20.16 -10.92
C VAL A 10 -11.42 -20.89 -9.65
N GLY A 11 -12.31 -20.28 -8.85
CA GLY A 11 -12.84 -20.89 -7.63
C GLY A 11 -11.78 -21.23 -6.59
N ARG A 12 -10.77 -20.36 -6.39
CA ARG A 12 -9.69 -20.57 -5.41
C ARG A 12 -9.61 -19.47 -4.37
N VAL A 13 -9.10 -19.82 -3.20
CA VAL A 13 -8.75 -18.90 -2.11
C VAL A 13 -7.43 -19.29 -1.50
N LYS A 14 -6.56 -18.29 -1.31
CA LYS A 14 -5.31 -18.42 -0.56
C LYS A 14 -5.54 -17.94 0.86
N ILE A 15 -5.13 -18.75 1.83
CA ILE A 15 -5.11 -18.37 3.25
C ILE A 15 -3.65 -18.28 3.65
N GLY A 16 -3.18 -17.09 4.05
CA GLY A 16 -1.77 -16.90 4.39
C GLY A 16 -1.55 -15.90 5.51
N PHE A 17 -0.36 -15.94 6.09
CA PHE A 17 0.13 -14.97 7.06
C PHE A 17 1.17 -14.01 6.44
N SER A 18 1.13 -12.73 6.81
CA SER A 18 2.18 -11.75 6.48
C SER A 18 2.12 -10.52 7.40
N ASP A 19 3.27 -9.89 7.63
CA ASP A 19 3.36 -8.57 8.27
C ASP A 19 2.91 -7.44 7.33
N ASN A 20 2.93 -7.67 6.01
CA ASN A 20 2.44 -6.70 5.01
C ASN A 20 1.59 -7.38 3.91
N PRO A 21 0.32 -7.74 4.22
CA PRO A 21 -0.57 -8.42 3.28
C PRO A 21 -0.87 -7.61 2.01
N TRP A 22 -0.89 -6.28 2.07
CA TRP A 22 -1.13 -5.43 0.91
C TRP A 22 0.01 -5.50 -0.11
N SER A 23 1.27 -5.40 0.36
CA SER A 23 2.45 -5.57 -0.50
C SER A 23 2.51 -6.98 -1.07
N ARG A 24 2.21 -8.00 -0.25
CA ARG A 24 2.15 -9.40 -0.69
C ARG A 24 1.07 -9.63 -1.76
N PHE A 25 -0.12 -9.07 -1.57
CA PHE A 25 -1.21 -9.11 -2.54
C PHE A 25 -0.81 -8.44 -3.86
N GLY A 26 -0.17 -7.25 -3.80
CA GLY A 26 0.30 -6.54 -4.99
C GLY A 26 1.25 -7.38 -5.84
N LYS A 27 2.28 -8.00 -5.21
CA LYS A 27 3.20 -8.91 -5.90
C LYS A 27 2.47 -10.12 -6.50
N MET A 28 1.61 -10.76 -5.71
CA MET A 28 0.90 -11.95 -6.16
C MET A 28 -0.07 -11.66 -7.31
N GLN A 29 -0.70 -10.49 -7.34
CA GLN A 29 -1.53 -10.05 -8.47
C GLN A 29 -0.70 -9.81 -9.72
N SER A 30 0.51 -9.23 -9.60
CA SER A 30 1.40 -9.02 -10.75
C SER A 30 1.85 -10.34 -11.38
N ASP A 31 2.07 -11.37 -10.56
CA ASP A 31 2.52 -12.70 -11.00
C ASP A 31 1.35 -13.64 -11.35
N SER A 32 0.10 -13.18 -11.24
CA SER A 32 -1.09 -14.01 -11.48
C SER A 32 -1.71 -13.72 -12.85
N PRO A 33 -2.02 -14.76 -13.64
CA PRO A 33 -2.72 -14.59 -14.92
C PRO A 33 -4.22 -14.26 -14.75
N VAL A 34 -4.76 -14.34 -13.53
CA VAL A 34 -6.17 -14.08 -13.23
C VAL A 34 -6.32 -12.95 -12.21
N ARG A 35 -7.54 -12.41 -12.10
CA ARG A 35 -7.80 -11.35 -11.14
C ARG A 35 -7.90 -11.91 -9.73
N LEU A 36 -7.10 -11.34 -8.84
CA LEU A 36 -7.12 -11.63 -7.42
C LEU A 36 -7.82 -10.52 -6.64
N LYS A 37 -8.40 -10.87 -5.49
CA LYS A 37 -8.95 -9.92 -4.53
C LYS A 37 -8.52 -10.26 -3.12
N LEU A 38 -7.85 -9.33 -2.45
CA LEU A 38 -7.67 -9.41 -1.00
C LEU A 38 -9.01 -9.08 -0.34
N GLU A 39 -9.68 -10.11 0.17
CA GLU A 39 -11.09 -10.01 0.58
C GLU A 39 -11.29 -9.93 2.08
N ARG A 40 -10.44 -10.59 2.88
CA ARG A 40 -10.51 -10.56 4.35
C ARG A 40 -9.12 -10.47 4.94
N MET A 41 -9.03 -9.77 6.06
CA MET A 41 -7.81 -9.67 6.86
C MET A 41 -8.17 -9.69 8.33
N ILE A 42 -7.44 -10.45 9.12
CA ILE A 42 -7.57 -10.46 10.58
C ILE A 42 -6.21 -10.43 11.25
N GLU A 43 -6.17 -9.93 12.47
CA GLU A 43 -5.02 -10.11 13.35
C GLU A 43 -4.84 -11.59 13.67
N GLY A 44 -3.59 -11.99 13.85
CA GLY A 44 -3.20 -13.38 14.04
C GLY A 44 -1.80 -13.66 13.56
N ASP A 45 -1.33 -14.86 13.88
CA ASP A 45 0.03 -15.34 13.69
C ASP A 45 0.08 -16.64 12.86
N VAL A 46 1.29 -17.16 12.66
CA VAL A 46 1.52 -18.41 11.92
C VAL A 46 0.79 -19.61 12.57
N THR A 47 0.54 -19.59 13.88
CA THR A 47 -0.20 -20.66 14.56
C THR A 47 -1.67 -20.64 14.15
N LEU A 48 -2.29 -19.45 14.14
CA LEU A 48 -3.68 -19.29 13.69
C LEU A 48 -3.84 -19.64 12.21
N GLU A 49 -2.87 -19.26 11.37
CA GLU A 49 -2.83 -19.66 9.95
C GLU A 49 -2.88 -21.19 9.80
N LYS A 50 -1.98 -21.90 10.49
CA LYS A 50 -1.94 -23.37 10.49
C LYS A 50 -3.26 -23.97 10.97
N GLY A 51 -3.89 -23.35 11.97
CA GLY A 51 -5.22 -23.72 12.44
C GLY A 51 -6.27 -23.64 11.33
N PHE A 52 -6.27 -22.59 10.51
CA PHE A 52 -7.16 -22.50 9.35
C PHE A 52 -6.82 -23.51 8.25
N HIS A 53 -5.53 -23.75 8.00
CA HIS A 53 -5.12 -24.78 7.04
C HIS A 53 -5.59 -26.17 7.46
N ALA A 54 -5.54 -26.48 8.75
CA ALA A 54 -6.06 -27.73 9.31
C ALA A 54 -7.59 -27.77 9.22
N ARG A 55 -8.27 -26.69 9.62
CA ARG A 55 -9.74 -26.58 9.57
C ARG A 55 -10.31 -26.81 8.16
N PHE A 56 -9.61 -26.33 7.12
CA PHE A 56 -10.05 -26.42 5.73
C PHE A 56 -9.24 -27.42 4.90
N ALA A 57 -8.59 -28.39 5.55
CA ALA A 57 -7.72 -29.35 4.89
C ALA A 57 -8.42 -30.12 3.75
N ASP A 58 -9.70 -30.46 3.93
CA ASP A 58 -10.51 -31.18 2.93
C ASP A 58 -10.75 -30.37 1.64
N HIS A 59 -10.55 -29.05 1.69
CA HIS A 59 -10.66 -28.16 0.54
C HIS A 59 -9.31 -27.75 -0.02
N ARG A 60 -8.20 -28.29 0.49
CA ARG A 60 -6.85 -27.90 0.05
C ARG A 60 -6.61 -28.36 -1.38
N ALA A 61 -6.21 -27.43 -2.24
CA ALA A 61 -5.90 -27.69 -3.64
C ALA A 61 -4.39 -27.86 -3.86
N PHE A 62 -3.61 -26.81 -3.55
CA PHE A 62 -2.14 -26.85 -3.70
C PHE A 62 -1.47 -25.84 -2.77
N GLY A 63 -0.52 -26.30 -1.95
CA GLY A 63 0.17 -25.45 -0.98
C GLY A 63 -0.81 -24.74 -0.04
N GLU A 64 -0.83 -23.41 -0.12
CA GLU A 64 -1.70 -22.53 0.68
C GLU A 64 -3.00 -22.15 -0.06
N TRP A 65 -3.28 -22.75 -1.22
CA TRP A 65 -4.50 -22.53 -1.99
C TRP A 65 -5.53 -23.63 -1.72
N PHE A 66 -6.77 -23.20 -1.52
CA PHE A 66 -7.94 -24.00 -1.22
C PHE A 66 -9.02 -23.76 -2.29
N ALA A 67 -9.90 -24.72 -2.49
CA ALA A 67 -11.15 -24.50 -3.22
C ALA A 67 -12.01 -23.48 -2.48
N LEU A 68 -12.55 -22.49 -3.21
CA LEU A 68 -13.50 -21.53 -2.66
C LEU A 68 -14.86 -22.20 -2.48
N ALA A 69 -14.95 -23.11 -1.51
CA ALA A 69 -16.13 -23.88 -1.18
C ALA A 69 -17.01 -23.15 -0.15
N ALA A 70 -18.28 -23.54 -0.06
CA ALA A 70 -19.25 -22.92 0.84
C ALA A 70 -18.76 -22.77 2.29
N PRO A 71 -18.13 -23.78 2.94
CA PRO A 71 -17.64 -23.62 4.31
C PRO A 71 -16.59 -22.52 4.49
N ILE A 72 -15.77 -22.27 3.46
CA ILE A 72 -14.77 -21.20 3.50
C ILE A 72 -15.44 -19.85 3.22
N GLU A 73 -16.36 -19.78 2.25
CA GLU A 73 -17.07 -18.53 1.97
C GLU A 73 -17.91 -18.06 3.16
N GLU A 74 -18.66 -18.97 3.78
CA GLU A 74 -19.44 -18.72 4.99
C GLU A 74 -18.54 -18.21 6.12
N PHE A 75 -17.39 -18.84 6.34
CA PHE A 75 -16.42 -18.36 7.33
C PHE A 75 -15.86 -16.99 6.97
N MET A 76 -15.52 -16.73 5.70
CA MET A 76 -15.05 -15.42 5.28
C MET A 76 -16.07 -14.32 5.50
N VAL A 77 -17.37 -14.60 5.40
CA VAL A 77 -18.44 -13.61 5.69
C VAL A 77 -18.39 -13.15 7.15
N THR A 78 -17.96 -14.00 8.09
CA THR A 78 -17.82 -13.61 9.50
C THR A 78 -16.58 -12.77 9.80
N LEU A 79 -15.66 -12.62 8.84
CA LEU A 79 -14.42 -11.88 9.01
C LEU A 79 -14.55 -10.42 8.56
N PRO A 80 -13.82 -9.48 9.19
CA PRO A 80 -13.78 -8.11 8.73
C PRO A 80 -13.19 -8.01 7.31
N LYS A 81 -13.75 -7.10 6.52
CA LYS A 81 -13.17 -6.69 5.24
C LYS A 81 -11.85 -5.96 5.51
N PRO A 82 -10.86 -6.09 4.62
CA PRO A 82 -9.59 -5.40 4.78
C PRO A 82 -9.86 -3.90 4.69
N ILE A 83 -9.57 -3.20 5.79
CA ILE A 83 -9.49 -1.76 5.77
C ILE A 83 -8.24 -1.44 4.96
N ARG A 84 -8.42 -0.84 3.78
CA ARG A 84 -7.29 -0.21 3.09
C ARG A 84 -6.77 0.84 4.06
N ALA A 85 -5.50 0.73 4.43
CA ALA A 85 -4.82 1.88 5.00
C ALA A 85 -5.12 3.08 4.07
N PRO A 86 -5.42 4.27 4.61
CA PRO A 86 -5.56 5.46 3.80
C PRO A 86 -4.41 5.45 2.79
N ARG A 87 -4.72 5.61 1.50
CA ARG A 87 -3.68 5.67 0.48
C ARG A 87 -2.69 6.73 0.98
N GLU A 88 -1.47 6.31 1.32
CA GLU A 88 -0.32 7.20 1.33
C GLU A 88 -0.41 8.01 0.05
N THR A 89 -0.37 9.33 0.19
CA THR A 89 -0.59 10.34 -0.85
C THR A 89 -0.36 9.78 -2.25
N PRO A 90 -1.40 9.52 -3.07
CA PRO A 90 -1.24 8.91 -4.37
C PRO A 90 -0.17 9.65 -5.18
N VAL A 91 0.73 8.92 -5.84
CA VAL A 91 1.79 9.51 -6.69
C VAL A 91 1.21 10.58 -7.62
N LYS A 92 0.01 10.34 -8.15
CA LYS A 92 -0.73 11.27 -8.99
C LYS A 92 -1.00 12.61 -8.29
N ASP A 93 -1.53 12.56 -7.07
CA ASP A 93 -1.90 13.75 -6.30
C ASP A 93 -0.65 14.56 -5.95
N LEU A 94 0.47 13.89 -5.63
CA LEU A 94 1.76 14.54 -5.39
C LEU A 94 2.34 15.19 -6.65
N VAL A 95 2.22 14.52 -7.80
CA VAL A 95 2.67 15.05 -9.10
C VAL A 95 1.85 16.28 -9.49
N GLU A 96 0.52 16.22 -9.37
CA GLU A 96 -0.38 17.32 -9.71
C GLU A 96 -0.20 18.52 -8.77
N ALA A 97 -0.01 18.27 -7.47
CA ALA A 97 0.15 19.32 -6.47
C ALA A 97 1.50 20.05 -6.57
N VAL A 98 2.57 19.36 -6.96
CA VAL A 98 3.95 19.86 -6.78
C VAL A 98 4.73 19.98 -8.10
N GLY A 99 4.26 19.38 -9.19
CA GLY A 99 4.89 19.48 -10.50
C GLY A 99 6.20 18.70 -10.62
N ILE A 100 6.34 17.59 -9.89
CA ILE A 100 7.51 16.69 -9.99
C ILE A 100 7.21 15.48 -10.88
N SER A 101 8.24 14.77 -11.34
CA SER A 101 8.03 13.58 -12.17
C SER A 101 7.37 12.43 -11.39
N PRO A 102 6.52 11.60 -12.02
CA PRO A 102 5.89 10.45 -11.36
C PRO A 102 6.88 9.46 -10.77
N SER A 103 8.02 9.25 -11.43
CA SER A 103 9.10 8.40 -10.94
C SER A 103 9.71 8.95 -9.66
N TYR A 104 10.00 10.25 -9.62
CA TYR A 104 10.57 10.91 -8.45
C TYR A 104 9.59 10.95 -7.27
N ALA A 105 8.32 11.27 -7.53
CA ALA A 105 7.23 11.19 -6.56
C ALA A 105 7.11 9.78 -5.94
N SER A 106 7.16 8.72 -6.76
CA SER A 106 7.14 7.34 -6.26
C SER A 106 8.35 6.99 -5.40
N MET A 107 9.54 7.48 -5.73
CA MET A 107 10.75 7.25 -4.93
C MET A 107 10.70 7.96 -3.58
N ILE A 108 10.13 9.17 -3.53
CA ILE A 108 9.93 9.93 -2.29
C ILE A 108 8.92 9.23 -1.39
N LEU A 109 7.75 8.86 -1.91
CA LEU A 109 6.69 8.21 -1.14
C LEU A 109 7.11 6.83 -0.61
N SER A 110 7.94 6.10 -1.37
CA SER A 110 8.49 4.81 -0.92
C SER A 110 9.72 4.94 0.00
N GLY A 111 10.14 6.16 0.35
CA GLY A 111 11.30 6.43 1.19
C GLY A 111 12.66 6.12 0.54
N LYS A 112 12.67 5.68 -0.73
CA LYS A 112 13.91 5.37 -1.47
C LYS A 112 14.75 6.61 -1.76
N GLN A 113 14.12 7.78 -1.84
CA GLN A 113 14.78 9.04 -2.11
C GLN A 113 14.32 10.12 -1.14
N LYS A 114 15.28 10.90 -0.61
CA LYS A 114 14.96 12.06 0.22
C LYS A 114 14.79 13.31 -0.68
N PRO A 115 13.64 14.00 -0.63
CA PRO A 115 13.47 15.30 -1.28
C PRO A 115 14.35 16.35 -0.60
N SER A 116 14.69 17.41 -1.32
CA SER A 116 15.33 18.59 -0.72
C SER A 116 14.41 19.21 0.36
N ARG A 117 14.99 19.93 1.32
CA ARG A 117 14.21 20.60 2.38
C ARG A 117 13.17 21.58 1.81
N PRO A 118 13.49 22.45 0.83
CA PRO A 118 12.49 23.33 0.21
C PRO A 118 11.33 22.56 -0.43
N LEU A 119 11.63 21.47 -1.15
CA LEU A 119 10.58 20.63 -1.76
C LEU A 119 9.72 19.95 -0.69
N ALA A 120 10.33 19.42 0.37
CA ALA A 120 9.61 18.77 1.46
C ALA A 120 8.67 19.74 2.19
N ILE A 121 9.11 20.98 2.44
CA ILE A 121 8.28 22.03 3.02
C ILE A 121 7.11 22.36 2.09
N HIS A 122 7.39 22.55 0.79
CA HIS A 122 6.34 22.82 -0.19
C HIS A 122 5.29 21.68 -0.27
N ILE A 123 5.71 20.41 -0.27
CA ILE A 123 4.78 19.27 -0.22
C ILE A 123 3.93 19.32 1.08
N PHE A 124 4.55 19.62 2.22
CA PHE A 124 3.84 19.75 3.49
C PHE A 124 2.79 20.88 3.45
N ARG A 125 3.12 22.03 2.86
CA ARG A 125 2.17 23.15 2.74
C ARG A 125 0.99 22.84 1.83
N VAL A 126 1.21 22.17 0.71
CA VAL A 126 0.15 21.91 -0.28
C VAL A 126 -0.70 20.69 0.11
N MET A 127 -0.09 19.68 0.70
CA MET A 127 -0.73 18.38 0.91
C MET A 127 -0.92 17.99 2.38
N GLY A 128 -0.37 18.75 3.33
CA GLY A 128 -0.33 18.38 4.75
C GLY A 128 0.56 17.17 5.05
N TRP A 129 1.27 16.63 4.05
CA TRP A 129 2.14 15.46 4.20
C TRP A 129 3.53 15.88 4.66
N ARG A 130 3.93 15.43 5.86
CA ARG A 130 5.23 15.76 6.46
C ARG A 130 6.22 14.63 6.23
N HIS A 131 7.28 14.91 5.47
CA HIS A 131 8.37 13.96 5.23
C HIS A 131 9.41 13.97 6.36
N ASP A 132 10.11 12.85 6.57
CA ASP A 132 11.18 12.69 7.57
C ASP A 132 12.28 13.75 7.47
N SER A 133 12.56 14.25 6.26
CA SER A 133 13.58 15.30 6.04
C SER A 133 13.26 16.64 6.70
N ILE A 134 12.00 16.84 7.10
CA ILE A 134 11.51 18.03 7.80
C ILE A 134 10.78 17.69 9.11
N ALA A 135 10.78 16.43 9.53
CA ALA A 135 10.04 15.98 10.71
C ALA A 135 10.42 16.77 11.98
N ASN A 136 11.71 17.12 12.12
CA ASN A 136 12.24 17.85 13.27
C ASN A 136 12.27 19.38 13.10
N LEU A 137 11.72 19.92 12.00
CA LEU A 137 11.66 21.37 11.79
C LEU A 137 10.41 21.96 12.45
N THR A 138 10.60 23.05 13.16
CA THR A 138 9.53 23.90 13.69
C THR A 138 8.95 24.75 12.56
N GLU A 139 7.76 25.33 12.76
CA GLU A 139 7.18 26.27 11.79
C GLU A 139 8.11 27.45 11.51
N GLU A 140 8.72 28.02 12.54
CA GLU A 140 9.69 29.12 12.41
C GLU A 140 10.89 28.74 11.52
N HIS A 141 11.43 27.52 11.69
CA HIS A 141 12.51 27.01 10.85
C HIS A 141 12.07 26.81 9.40
N MET A 142 10.84 26.35 9.17
CA MET A 142 10.30 26.17 7.82
C MET A 142 10.08 27.52 7.13
N GLU A 143 9.52 28.51 7.82
CA GLU A 143 9.35 29.86 7.28
C GLU A 143 10.68 30.52 6.91
N LEU A 144 11.71 30.35 7.75
CA LEU A 144 13.05 30.89 7.46
C LEU A 144 13.63 30.25 6.19
N LEU A 145 13.51 28.92 6.05
CA LEU A 145 13.98 28.20 4.87
C LEU A 145 13.21 28.62 3.61
N GLU A 146 11.91 28.85 3.70
CA GLU A 146 11.09 29.37 2.58
C GLU A 146 11.55 30.77 2.14
N ARG A 147 12.00 31.61 3.07
CA ARG A 147 12.53 32.96 2.76
C ARG A 147 13.94 32.92 2.14
N VAL A 148 14.79 32.00 2.59
CA VAL A 148 16.21 31.93 2.17
C VAL A 148 16.38 31.11 0.89
N GLU A 149 15.63 30.02 0.73
CA GLU A 149 15.75 29.08 -0.38
C GLU A 149 14.36 28.57 -0.81
N PRO A 150 13.55 29.40 -1.49
CA PRO A 150 12.20 29.00 -1.91
C PRO A 150 12.26 27.87 -2.95
N TYR A 151 11.34 26.91 -2.83
CA TYR A 151 11.17 25.89 -3.86
C TYR A 151 10.65 26.51 -5.15
N SER A 152 11.41 26.39 -6.23
CA SER A 152 10.95 26.71 -7.58
C SER A 152 10.71 25.43 -8.37
N PRO A 153 9.45 25.10 -8.71
CA PRO A 153 9.17 23.97 -9.58
C PRO A 153 9.84 24.20 -10.94
N ARG A 154 10.45 23.16 -11.51
CA ARG A 154 10.88 23.21 -12.90
C ARG A 154 9.63 23.19 -13.76
N THR A 155 9.32 24.30 -14.43
CA THR A 155 8.26 24.33 -15.44
C THR A 155 8.52 23.20 -16.43
N PRO A 156 7.59 22.25 -16.64
CA PRO A 156 7.75 21.28 -17.71
C PRO A 156 7.85 22.07 -19.03
N ALA A 157 8.90 21.81 -19.81
CA ALA A 157 9.04 22.41 -21.12
C ALA A 157 7.73 22.16 -21.91
N PRO A 158 7.19 23.17 -22.64
CA PRO A 158 6.01 22.94 -23.46
C PRO A 158 6.30 21.78 -24.41
N ALA A 159 5.38 20.82 -24.47
CA ALA A 159 5.46 19.72 -25.43
C ALA A 159 5.61 20.30 -26.84
N ALA A 160 6.73 19.98 -27.48
CA ALA A 160 7.02 20.35 -28.87
C ALA A 160 6.22 19.48 -29.85
#